data_AF-A0A355FBP1-F1
#
_entry.id   AF-A0A355FBP1-F1
#
_cell.length_a   1.000
_cell.length_b   1.000
_cell.length_c   1.000
_cell.angle_alpha   90.00
_cell.angle_beta   90.00
_cell.angle_gamma   90.00
#
_symmetry.space_group_name_H-M   'P 1'
#
loop_
_entity.id
_entity.type
_entity.pdbx_description
1 polymer ?
#
loop_
_entity_poly.entity_id
_entity_poly.type
_entity_poly.pdbx_seq_one_letter_code
_entity_poly.pdbx_strand_id
1 'polypeptide(L)'
;LLEEVIYKIMYRASNEPIEQRVDFGRLDSYIRNELQTNGLNVPYSFQVQDYNNRVVYTSPGFSKREKEAIYSQILFPHDPPAKLNSLYVYFPTKKDYVYSELTFFIPSLLFTFILLITFVYTIVTLFRQKRLSEMKNDFINNMTHELKTPVSTISLAAQMLKDESITKSPEVFR
;
A
#
# COMPACT_ATOMS: atom_id res chain seq x y z
N LEU A 1 -41.95 18.65 -41.58
CA LEU A 1 -41.89 20.13 -41.50
C LEU A 1 -41.41 20.61 -40.13
N LEU A 2 -42.13 20.41 -39.02
CA LEU A 2 -41.67 20.86 -37.69
C LEU A 2 -40.45 20.08 -37.19
N GLU A 3 -40.43 18.75 -37.39
CA GLU A 3 -39.24 17.93 -37.15
C GLU A 3 -38.06 18.32 -38.03
N GLU A 4 -38.30 18.72 -39.28
CA GLU A 4 -37.25 19.13 -40.22
C GLU A 4 -36.66 20.49 -39.85
N VAL A 5 -37.49 21.41 -39.34
CA VAL A 5 -37.07 22.69 -38.78
C VAL A 5 -36.31 22.50 -37.46
N ILE A 6 -36.79 21.63 -36.57
CA ILE A 6 -36.09 21.25 -35.34
C ILE A 6 -34.76 20.57 -35.68
N TYR A 7 -34.73 19.68 -36.66
CA TYR A 7 -33.52 19.06 -37.18
C TYR A 7 -32.55 20.10 -37.73
N LYS A 8 -33.04 21.06 -38.54
CA LYS A 8 -32.23 22.14 -39.13
C LYS A 8 -31.77 23.20 -38.11
N ILE A 9 -32.47 23.34 -36.97
CA ILE A 9 -32.10 24.22 -35.85
C ILE A 9 -31.13 23.50 -34.89
N MET A 10 -31.34 22.21 -34.60
CA MET A 10 -30.43 21.39 -33.78
C MET A 10 -29.11 21.10 -34.52
N TYR A 11 -29.15 20.89 -35.84
CA TYR A 11 -27.95 20.79 -36.70
C TYR A 11 -27.36 22.15 -37.09
N ARG A 12 -27.95 23.26 -36.66
CA ARG A 12 -27.37 24.60 -36.84
C ARG A 12 -26.19 24.87 -35.91
N ALA A 13 -26.01 24.05 -34.86
CA ALA A 13 -24.75 23.95 -34.13
C ALA A 13 -23.80 22.97 -34.85
N SER A 14 -22.55 23.40 -35.07
CA SER A 14 -21.43 22.63 -35.62
C SER A 14 -21.33 22.47 -37.15
N ASN A 15 -21.57 23.51 -37.95
CA ASN A 15 -20.88 23.63 -39.25
C ASN A 15 -19.63 24.52 -39.17
N GLU A 16 -19.43 25.23 -38.06
CA GLU A 16 -18.21 26.00 -37.84
C GLU A 16 -17.06 25.04 -37.50
N PRO A 17 -15.94 25.14 -38.22
CA PRO A 17 -14.72 24.41 -37.90
C PRO A 17 -14.32 24.67 -36.44
N ILE A 18 -13.76 23.68 -35.76
CA ILE A 18 -13.36 23.80 -34.35
C ILE A 18 -12.34 24.94 -34.13
N GLU A 19 -11.56 25.27 -35.16
CA GLU A 19 -10.68 26.43 -35.28
C GLU A 19 -11.37 27.76 -34.95
N GLN A 20 -12.66 27.89 -35.27
CA GLN A 20 -13.44 29.12 -35.07
C GLN A 20 -14.19 29.08 -33.73
N ARG A 21 -14.41 27.89 -33.17
CA ARG A 21 -15.14 27.66 -31.93
C ARG A 21 -14.24 27.68 -30.68
N VAL A 22 -12.96 27.39 -30.85
CA VAL A 22 -11.99 27.25 -29.75
C VAL A 22 -10.82 28.20 -29.97
N ASP A 23 -10.63 29.10 -29.02
CA ASP A 23 -9.37 29.85 -28.89
C ASP A 23 -8.34 28.95 -28.20
N PHE A 24 -7.37 28.45 -28.96
CA PHE A 24 -6.34 27.54 -28.46
C PHE A 24 -5.43 28.18 -27.40
N GLY A 25 -5.27 29.51 -27.40
CA GLY A 25 -4.50 30.23 -26.37
C GLY A 25 -5.25 30.28 -25.03
N ARG A 26 -6.57 30.51 -25.08
CA ARG A 26 -7.42 30.39 -23.88
C ARG A 26 -7.49 28.95 -23.39
N LEU A 27 -7.58 27.99 -24.29
CA LEU A 27 -7.57 26.57 -23.95
C LEU A 27 -6.30 26.17 -23.17
N ASP A 28 -5.13 26.62 -23.62
CA ASP A 28 -3.87 26.42 -22.87
C ASP A 28 -3.96 26.98 -21.45
N SER A 29 -4.48 28.19 -21.30
CA SER A 29 -4.61 28.85 -20.00
C SER A 29 -5.59 28.11 -19.08
N TYR A 30 -6.70 27.59 -19.60
CA TYR A 30 -7.66 26.79 -18.84
C TYR A 30 -7.06 25.47 -18.37
N ILE A 31 -6.38 24.73 -19.25
CA ILE A 31 -5.72 23.47 -18.88
C ILE A 31 -4.69 23.74 -17.78
N ARG A 32 -3.86 24.80 -17.93
CA ARG A 32 -2.88 25.17 -16.91
C ARG A 32 -3.51 25.50 -15.57
N ASN A 33 -4.58 26.30 -15.58
CA ASN A 33 -5.24 26.74 -14.36
C ASN A 33 -5.91 25.57 -13.63
N GLU A 34 -6.57 24.66 -14.35
CA GLU A 34 -7.16 23.44 -13.78
C GLU A 34 -6.09 22.54 -13.17
N LEU A 35 -4.98 22.30 -13.88
CA LEU A 35 -3.87 21.50 -13.33
C LEU A 35 -3.30 22.12 -12.05
N GLN A 36 -3.05 23.43 -12.05
CA GLN A 36 -2.55 24.15 -10.88
C GLN A 36 -3.53 24.16 -9.71
N THR A 37 -4.83 24.32 -9.98
CA THR A 37 -5.89 24.30 -8.94
C THR A 37 -5.99 22.93 -8.28
N ASN A 38 -5.72 21.86 -9.03
CA ASN A 38 -5.61 20.48 -8.51
C ASN A 38 -4.22 20.16 -7.91
N GLY A 39 -3.33 21.15 -7.77
CA GLY A 39 -1.99 20.98 -7.19
C GLY A 39 -0.97 20.30 -8.12
N LEU A 40 -1.31 20.12 -9.40
CA LEU A 40 -0.45 19.46 -10.38
C LEU A 40 0.38 20.51 -11.16
N ASN A 41 1.65 20.67 -10.80
CA ASN A 41 2.59 21.51 -11.56
C ASN A 41 3.44 20.66 -12.51
N VAL A 42 2.79 20.05 -13.50
CA VAL A 42 3.44 19.17 -14.48
C VAL A 42 3.52 19.82 -15.86
N PRO A 43 4.63 19.66 -16.60
CA PRO A 43 4.67 20.06 -17.99
C PRO A 43 3.67 19.22 -18.78
N TYR A 44 2.91 19.88 -19.64
CA TYR A 44 1.97 19.23 -20.55
C TYR A 44 2.10 19.84 -21.95
N SER A 45 1.66 19.07 -22.93
CA SER A 45 1.41 19.53 -24.28
C SER A 45 0.09 18.94 -24.75
N PHE A 46 -0.55 19.54 -25.74
CA PHE A 46 -1.87 19.10 -26.17
C PHE A 46 -2.05 19.19 -27.68
N GLN A 47 -3.01 18.42 -28.18
CA GLN A 47 -3.39 18.36 -29.57
C GLN A 47 -4.92 18.33 -29.67
N VAL A 48 -5.46 19.13 -30.57
CA VAL A 48 -6.89 19.12 -30.88
C VAL A 48 -7.10 18.45 -32.23
N GLN A 49 -8.03 17.50 -32.29
CA GLN A 49 -8.44 16.85 -33.51
C GLN A 49 -9.92 17.12 -33.79
N ASP A 50 -10.23 17.35 -35.06
CA ASP A 50 -11.62 17.44 -35.51
C ASP A 50 -12.29 16.06 -35.55
N TYR A 51 -13.58 16.05 -35.84
CA TYR A 51 -14.39 14.84 -36.00
C TYR A 51 -13.95 13.91 -37.16
N ASN A 52 -13.08 14.38 -38.06
CA ASN A 52 -12.46 13.57 -39.12
C ASN A 52 -11.05 13.10 -38.74
N ASN A 53 -10.67 13.19 -37.46
CA ASN A 53 -9.33 12.91 -36.93
C ASN A 53 -8.22 13.78 -37.54
N ARG A 54 -8.57 14.91 -38.16
CA ARG A 54 -7.59 15.87 -38.66
C ARG A 54 -7.07 16.69 -37.49
N VAL A 55 -5.75 16.83 -37.43
CA VAL A 55 -5.10 17.65 -36.43
C VAL A 55 -5.34 19.11 -36.77
N VAL A 56 -6.03 19.80 -35.86
CA VAL A 56 -6.37 21.22 -36.02
C VAL A 56 -5.34 22.10 -35.32
N TYR A 57 -4.90 21.67 -34.14
CA TYR A 57 -3.88 22.38 -33.37
C TYR A 57 -2.98 21.38 -32.67
N THR A 58 -1.70 21.73 -32.52
CA THR A 58 -0.74 20.96 -31.73
C THR A 58 0.21 21.92 -31.03
N SER A 59 0.28 21.82 -29.71
CA SER A 59 1.23 22.59 -28.93
C SER A 59 2.64 22.01 -29.09
N PRO A 60 3.70 22.82 -28.90
CA PRO A 60 5.07 22.32 -28.91
C PRO A 60 5.27 21.17 -27.92
N GLY A 61 6.07 20.17 -28.31
CA GLY A 61 6.40 19.03 -27.45
C GLY A 61 5.33 17.93 -27.36
N PHE A 62 4.25 17.99 -28.14
CA PHE A 62 3.28 16.89 -28.21
C PHE A 62 3.88 15.66 -28.92
N SER A 63 3.79 14.49 -28.28
CA SER A 63 4.31 13.24 -28.82
C SER A 63 3.24 12.14 -28.79
N LYS A 64 3.00 11.52 -29.95
CA LYS A 64 2.12 10.33 -30.07
C LYS A 64 2.83 9.01 -29.74
N ARG A 65 4.13 9.03 -29.43
CA ARG A 65 4.94 7.82 -29.21
C ARG A 65 4.48 7.05 -27.97
N GLU A 66 4.06 7.77 -26.93
CA GLU A 66 3.69 7.19 -25.63
C GLU A 66 2.19 7.33 -25.39
N LYS A 67 1.41 6.39 -25.94
CA LYS A 67 -0.07 6.42 -25.82
C LYS A 67 -0.55 6.43 -24.37
N GLU A 68 0.17 5.80 -23.44
CA GLU A 68 -0.18 5.74 -22.00
C GLU A 68 -0.04 7.10 -21.29
N ALA A 69 0.77 8.00 -21.85
CA ALA A 69 0.98 9.34 -21.35
C ALA A 69 0.02 10.37 -21.97
N ILE A 70 -0.91 9.91 -22.81
CA ILE A 70 -1.92 10.75 -23.47
C ILE A 70 -3.27 10.54 -22.80
N TYR A 71 -3.83 11.62 -22.28
CA TYR A 71 -5.22 11.69 -21.85
C TYR A 71 -6.10 12.22 -23.00
N SER A 72 -7.30 11.70 -23.16
CA SER A 72 -8.22 12.10 -24.23
C SER A 72 -9.55 12.53 -23.64
N GLN A 73 -10.07 13.67 -24.10
CA GLN A 73 -11.35 14.22 -23.69
C GLN A 73 -12.13 14.78 -24.88
N ILE A 74 -13.45 14.63 -24.86
CA ILE A 74 -14.34 15.24 -25.86
C ILE A 74 -14.56 16.70 -25.47
N LEU A 75 -14.30 17.62 -26.40
CA LEU A 75 -14.43 19.07 -26.15
C LEU A 75 -15.89 19.55 -26.13
N PHE A 76 -16.74 18.96 -26.98
CA PHE A 76 -18.16 19.31 -27.08
C PHE A 76 -19.03 18.05 -26.97
N PRO A 77 -19.28 17.53 -25.76
CA PRO A 77 -20.04 16.28 -25.56
C PRO A 77 -21.49 16.34 -26.05
N HIS A 78 -22.03 17.54 -26.26
CA HIS A 78 -23.39 17.78 -26.75
C HIS A 78 -23.49 17.85 -28.28
N ASP A 79 -22.36 17.81 -29.00
CA ASP A 79 -22.40 17.73 -30.46
C ASP A 79 -22.87 16.33 -30.90
N PRO A 80 -23.47 16.18 -32.10
CA PRO A 80 -23.85 14.87 -32.62
C PRO A 80 -22.67 13.90 -32.63
N PRO A 81 -22.87 12.58 -32.42
CA PRO A 81 -21.79 11.60 -32.36
C PRO A 81 -20.82 11.63 -33.54
N ALA A 82 -21.31 11.98 -34.73
CA ALA A 82 -20.51 12.08 -35.95
C ALA A 82 -19.67 13.38 -36.07
N LYS A 83 -19.78 14.30 -35.10
CA LYS A 83 -19.12 15.62 -35.09
C LYS A 83 -18.33 15.88 -33.80
N LEU A 84 -18.02 14.83 -33.04
CA LEU A 84 -17.29 14.95 -31.78
C LEU A 84 -15.82 15.30 -32.03
N ASN A 85 -15.40 16.45 -31.51
CA ASN A 85 -14.01 16.89 -31.54
C ASN A 85 -13.29 16.48 -30.26
N SER A 86 -12.02 16.09 -30.39
CA SER A 86 -11.24 15.50 -29.30
C SER A 86 -10.01 16.33 -28.95
N LEU A 87 -9.80 16.51 -27.64
CA LEU A 87 -8.58 17.05 -27.04
C LEU A 87 -7.73 15.89 -26.53
N TYR A 88 -6.47 15.89 -26.93
CA TYR A 88 -5.44 14.98 -26.44
C TYR A 88 -4.43 15.78 -25.62
N VAL A 89 -4.16 15.38 -24.39
CA VAL A 89 -3.17 16.02 -23.52
C VAL A 89 -2.06 15.01 -23.21
N TYR A 90 -0.84 15.31 -23.64
CA TYR A 90 0.37 14.53 -23.39
C TYR A 90 1.12 15.08 -22.19
N PHE A 91 1.44 14.18 -21.25
CA PHE A 91 2.21 14.48 -20.05
C PHE A 91 3.57 13.76 -20.15
N PRO A 92 4.64 14.42 -20.63
CA PRO A 92 5.96 13.79 -20.82
C PRO A 92 6.53 13.21 -19.53
N THR A 93 6.29 13.87 -18.39
CA THR A 93 6.79 13.44 -17.09
C THR A 93 5.81 12.53 -16.34
N LYS A 94 4.73 12.03 -16.96
CA LYS A 94 3.75 11.18 -16.26
C LYS A 94 4.42 9.96 -15.64
N LYS A 95 5.36 9.34 -16.36
CA LYS A 95 6.14 8.21 -15.86
C LYS A 95 7.04 8.65 -14.71
N ASP A 96 7.88 9.65 -14.92
CA ASP A 96 8.84 10.11 -13.91
C ASP A 96 8.17 10.61 -12.63
N TYR A 97 7.05 11.32 -12.75
CA TYR A 97 6.26 11.80 -11.63
C TYR A 97 5.69 10.62 -10.81
N VAL A 98 5.02 9.67 -11.48
CA VAL A 98 4.47 8.47 -10.83
C VAL A 98 5.60 7.61 -10.22
N TYR A 99 6.72 7.43 -10.91
CA TYR A 99 7.87 6.68 -10.38
C TYR A 99 8.53 7.39 -9.18
N SER A 100 8.59 8.72 -9.19
CA SER A 100 9.18 9.49 -8.09
C SER A 100 8.36 9.37 -6.79
N GLU A 101 7.02 9.40 -6.89
CA GLU A 101 6.13 9.18 -5.74
C GLU A 101 6.21 7.72 -5.25
N LEU A 102 6.32 6.75 -6.17
CA LEU A 102 6.45 5.33 -5.81
C LEU A 102 7.81 4.98 -5.19
N THR A 103 8.85 5.79 -5.42
CA THR A 103 10.21 5.52 -4.90
C THR A 103 10.24 5.50 -3.36
N PHE A 104 9.39 6.30 -2.70
CA PHE A 104 9.26 6.28 -1.23
C PHE A 104 8.21 5.27 -0.73
N PHE A 105 7.30 4.81 -1.59
CA PHE A 105 6.27 3.84 -1.23
C PHE A 105 6.85 2.43 -1.02
N ILE A 106 7.70 1.97 -1.93
CA ILE A 106 8.31 0.62 -1.87
C ILE A 106 9.09 0.37 -0.55
N PRO A 107 10.01 1.24 -0.10
CA PRO A 107 10.73 1.01 1.15
C PRO A 107 9.81 1.04 2.38
N SER A 108 8.77 1.88 2.38
CA SER A 108 7.77 1.92 3.45
C SER A 108 6.99 0.60 3.55
N LEU A 109 6.58 0.05 2.40
CA LEU A 109 5.87 -1.23 2.34
C LEU A 109 6.77 -2.38 2.81
N LEU A 110 8.01 -2.42 2.34
CA LEU A 110 9.01 -3.42 2.76
C LEU A 110 9.27 -3.36 4.26
N PHE A 111 9.45 -2.16 4.81
CA PHE A 111 9.63 -1.95 6.25
C PHE A 111 8.43 -2.45 7.05
N THR A 112 7.22 -2.18 6.57
CA THR A 112 5.97 -2.65 7.19
C THR A 112 5.90 -4.18 7.22
N PHE A 113 6.28 -4.86 6.13
CA PHE A 113 6.33 -6.32 6.10
C PHE A 113 7.38 -6.91 7.05
N ILE A 114 8.58 -6.33 7.11
CA ILE A 114 9.62 -6.76 8.05
C ILE A 114 9.14 -6.63 9.50
N LEU A 115 8.49 -5.51 9.82
CA LEU A 115 7.94 -5.27 11.14
C LEU A 115 6.85 -6.29 11.47
N LEU A 116 5.94 -6.57 10.52
CA LEU A 116 4.89 -7.58 10.70
C LEU A 116 5.47 -8.98 10.96
N ILE A 117 6.45 -9.41 10.16
CA ILE A 117 7.12 -10.71 10.33
C ILE A 117 7.79 -10.79 11.70
N THR A 118 8.53 -9.74 12.07
CA THR A 118 9.22 -9.68 13.37
C THR A 118 8.22 -9.71 14.52
N PHE A 119 7.10 -9.01 14.41
CA PHE A 119 6.05 -8.99 15.42
C PHE A 119 5.44 -10.37 15.63
N VAL A 120 5.08 -11.06 14.54
CA VAL A 120 4.56 -12.44 14.58
C VAL A 120 5.61 -13.39 15.17
N TYR A 121 6.86 -13.29 14.74
CA TYR A 121 7.97 -14.09 15.26
C TYR A 121 8.16 -13.88 16.77
N THR A 122 8.09 -12.64 17.25
CA THR A 122 8.19 -12.31 18.68
C THR A 122 7.03 -12.92 19.47
N ILE A 123 5.78 -12.83 18.99
CA ILE A 123 4.63 -13.44 19.68
C ILE A 123 4.82 -14.95 19.81
N VAL A 124 5.16 -15.63 18.71
CA VAL A 124 5.37 -17.10 18.71
C VAL A 124 6.51 -17.47 19.67
N THR A 125 7.60 -16.72 19.65
CA THR A 125 8.75 -16.96 20.52
C THR A 125 8.39 -16.74 21.99
N LEU A 126 7.62 -15.70 22.31
CA LEU A 126 7.16 -15.40 23.66
C LEU A 126 6.34 -16.57 24.23
N PHE A 127 5.40 -17.11 23.46
CA PHE A 127 4.61 -18.27 23.89
C PHE A 127 5.47 -19.53 24.06
N ARG A 128 6.43 -19.80 23.17
CA ARG A 128 7.36 -20.93 23.32
C ARG A 128 8.24 -20.78 24.55
N GLN A 129 8.76 -19.59 24.80
CA GLN A 129 9.57 -19.29 25.99
C GLN A 129 8.76 -19.44 27.28
N LYS A 130 7.51 -18.95 27.31
CA LYS A 130 6.61 -19.12 28.45
C LYS A 130 6.40 -20.59 28.78
N ARG A 131 6.05 -21.40 27.77
CA ARG A 131 5.85 -22.85 27.93
C ARG A 131 7.13 -23.56 28.40
N LEU A 132 8.28 -23.20 27.84
CA LEU A 132 9.57 -23.77 28.27
C LEU A 132 9.90 -23.41 29.73
N SER A 133 9.61 -22.16 30.12
CA SER A 133 9.80 -21.69 31.50
C SER A 133 8.90 -22.44 32.47
N GLU A 134 7.63 -22.66 32.13
CA GLU A 134 6.68 -23.44 32.92
C GLU A 134 7.17 -24.89 33.10
N MET A 135 7.53 -25.57 32.00
CA MET A 135 8.07 -26.94 32.07
C MET A 135 9.35 -27.04 32.93
N LYS A 136 10.25 -26.05 32.84
CA LYS A 136 11.47 -26.02 33.66
C LYS A 136 11.12 -25.84 35.13
N ASN A 137 10.15 -24.98 35.45
CA ASN A 137 9.73 -24.72 36.81
C ASN A 137 9.07 -25.96 37.43
N ASP A 138 8.20 -26.63 36.66
CA ASP A 138 7.55 -27.89 37.06
C ASP A 138 8.57 -28.99 37.30
N PHE A 139 9.58 -29.11 36.43
CA PHE A 139 10.68 -30.05 36.63
C PHE A 139 11.42 -29.79 37.94
N ILE A 140 11.81 -28.54 38.20
CA ILE A 140 12.54 -28.18 39.43
C ILE A 140 11.67 -28.46 40.66
N ASN A 141 10.39 -28.09 40.62
CA ASN A 141 9.48 -28.31 41.74
C ASN A 141 9.27 -29.80 42.01
N ASN A 142 9.08 -30.60 40.96
CA ASN A 142 8.92 -32.05 41.10
C ASN A 142 10.19 -32.70 41.66
N MET A 143 11.36 -32.38 41.11
CA MET A 143 12.63 -32.89 41.62
C MET A 143 12.90 -32.46 43.07
N THR A 144 12.56 -31.24 43.44
CA THR A 144 12.71 -30.77 44.83
C THR A 144 11.81 -31.56 45.77
N HIS A 145 10.56 -31.80 45.36
CA HIS A 145 9.61 -32.58 46.16
C HIS A 145 10.08 -34.03 46.34
N GLU A 146 10.50 -34.68 45.26
CA GLU A 146 10.96 -36.08 45.28
C GLU A 146 12.27 -36.27 46.05
N LEU A 147 13.19 -35.30 46.00
CA LEU A 147 14.48 -35.38 46.71
C LEU A 147 14.38 -35.04 48.20
N LYS A 148 13.37 -34.29 48.64
CA LYS A 148 13.24 -33.86 50.04
C LYS A 148 13.17 -35.05 51.01
N THR A 149 12.37 -36.06 50.67
CA THR A 149 12.14 -37.24 51.51
C THR A 149 13.42 -38.08 51.69
N PRO A 150 14.10 -38.58 50.64
CA PRO A 150 15.31 -39.39 50.81
C PRO A 150 16.45 -38.60 51.50
N VAL A 151 16.59 -37.29 51.22
CA VAL A 151 17.58 -36.44 51.90
C VAL A 151 17.30 -36.36 53.40
N SER A 152 16.04 -36.15 53.82
CA SER A 152 15.68 -36.15 55.23
C SER A 152 15.90 -37.51 55.90
N THR A 153 15.60 -38.62 55.21
CA THR A 153 15.84 -39.98 55.73
C THR A 153 17.33 -40.25 55.94
N ILE A 154 18.19 -39.89 54.99
CA ILE A 154 19.66 -40.04 55.12
C ILE A 154 20.18 -39.15 56.24
N SER A 155 19.68 -37.91 56.36
CA SER A 155 20.08 -36.98 57.41
C SER A 155 19.71 -37.53 58.80
N LEU A 156 18.50 -38.09 58.96
CA LEU A 156 18.05 -38.72 60.20
C LEU A 156 18.93 -39.93 60.56
N ALA A 157 19.17 -40.83 59.61
CA ALA A 157 20.03 -42.00 59.83
C ALA A 157 21.46 -41.60 60.22
N ALA A 158 22.02 -40.57 59.58
CA ALA A 158 23.34 -40.03 59.93
C ALA A 158 23.37 -39.39 61.32
N GLN A 159 22.30 -38.69 61.73
CA GLN A 159 22.17 -38.16 63.09
C GLN A 159 22.12 -39.29 64.13
N MET A 160 21.35 -40.35 63.88
CA MET A 160 21.27 -41.51 64.77
C MET A 160 22.62 -42.23 64.93
N LEU A 161 23.41 -42.35 63.84
CA LEU A 161 24.76 -42.91 63.92
C LEU A 161 25.73 -42.04 64.71
N LYS A 162 25.52 -40.72 64.73
CA LYS A 162 26.35 -39.76 65.47
C LYS A 162 25.94 -39.60 66.93
N ASP A 163 24.73 -40.05 67.30
CA ASP A 163 24.23 -39.98 68.67
C ASP A 163 24.84 -41.12 69.52
N GLU A 164 25.81 -40.78 70.37
CA GLU A 164 26.53 -41.71 71.25
C GLU A 164 25.62 -42.40 72.29
N SER A 165 24.40 -41.90 72.49
CA SER A 165 23.40 -42.54 73.37
C SER A 165 22.82 -43.83 72.79
N ILE A 166 22.79 -43.96 71.46
CA ILE A 166 22.24 -45.13 70.76
C ILE A 166 23.22 -46.31 70.76
N THR A 167 24.53 -46.04 70.72
CA THR A 167 25.58 -47.08 70.76
C THR A 167 25.78 -47.71 72.14
N LYS A 168 25.16 -47.19 73.20
CA LYS A 168 25.32 -47.67 74.59
C LYS A 168 24.15 -48.52 75.13
N SER A 169 23.09 -48.75 74.35
CA SER A 169 21.96 -49.58 74.81
C SER A 169 21.90 -50.93 74.09
N PRO A 170 22.10 -52.08 74.79
CA PRO A 170 22.22 -53.41 74.18
C PRO A 170 20.90 -54.05 73.71
N GLU A 171 19.80 -53.29 73.59
CA GLU A 171 18.50 -53.80 73.12
C GLU A 171 18.10 -53.34 71.70
N VAL A 172 18.87 -52.47 71.05
CA VAL A 172 18.45 -51.82 69.79
C VAL A 172 18.66 -52.70 68.54
N PHE A 173 19.32 -53.85 68.65
CA PHE A 173 19.65 -54.74 67.52
C PHE A 173 19.00 -56.14 67.60
N ARG A 174 17.84 -56.28 68.23
CA ARG A 174 17.04 -57.52 68.19
C ARG A 174 15.84 -57.41 67.26
#